data_AF-A0A7R9QKZ4-F1
#
_entry.id   AF-A0A7R9QKZ4-F1
#
_cell.length_a   1.000
_cell.length_b   1.000
_cell.length_c   1.000
_cell.angle_alpha   90.00
_cell.angle_beta   90.00
_cell.angle_gamma   90.00
#
_symmetry.space_group_name_H-M   'P 1'
#
loop_
_entity.id
_entity.type
_entity.pdbx_description
1 polymer ?
#
loop_
_entity_poly.entity_id
_entity_poly.type
_entity_poly.pdbx_seq_one_letter_code
_entity_poly.pdbx_strand_id
1 'polypeptide(L)'
;IIAGMRVIKMYAWEQPFAQLVANTRKSEVKQILIIYAGFLTYILMGGMLSAETAFATIAYFNVMRWSMARNVPLAIAALSELIVIIKRIQI
;
A
#
# COMPACT_ATOMS: atom_id res chain seq x y z
N ILE A 1 27.59 3.04 -5.13
CA ILE A 1 26.96 4.27 -4.58
C ILE A 1 27.72 5.54 -5.02
N ILE A 2 29.02 5.67 -4.73
CA ILE A 2 29.83 6.87 -5.08
C ILE A 2 29.91 7.11 -6.61
N ALA A 3 30.08 6.06 -7.42
CA ALA A 3 30.06 6.16 -8.88
C ALA A 3 28.68 6.59 -9.42
N GLY A 4 27.59 6.07 -8.82
CA GLY A 4 26.22 6.46 -9.19
C GLY A 4 25.91 7.92 -8.87
N MET A 5 26.41 8.45 -7.76
CA MET A 5 26.26 9.87 -7.38
C MET A 5 26.90 10.81 -8.41
N ARG A 6 28.06 10.44 -8.96
CA ARG A 6 28.75 11.23 -10.00
C ARG A 6 27.97 11.28 -11.31
N VAL A 7 27.38 10.16 -11.72
CA VAL A 7 26.55 10.08 -12.94
C VAL A 7 25.29 10.93 -12.81
N ILE A 8 24.60 10.83 -11.67
CA ILE A 8 23.38 11.63 -11.42
C ILE A 8 23.68 13.14 -11.49
N LYS A 9 24.82 13.58 -10.94
CA LYS A 9 25.29 14.97 -11.03
C LYS A 9 25.68 15.38 -12.46
N MET A 10 26.41 14.52 -13.17
CA MET A 10 26.88 14.79 -14.54
C MET A 10 25.73 15.00 -15.53
N TYR A 11 24.63 14.26 -15.36
CA TYR A 11 23.43 14.35 -16.21
C TYR A 11 22.31 15.24 -15.62
N ALA A 12 22.57 15.97 -14.54
CA ALA A 12 21.59 16.81 -13.82
C ALA A 12 20.31 16.06 -13.38
N TRP A 13 20.40 14.74 -13.16
CA TRP A 13 19.29 13.88 -12.75
C TRP A 13 18.93 13.99 -11.25
N GLU A 14 19.46 14.98 -10.53
CA GLU A 14 19.23 15.14 -9.09
C GLU A 14 17.75 15.34 -8.76
N GLN A 15 17.05 16.18 -9.54
CA GLN A 15 15.62 16.47 -9.35
C GLN A 15 14.72 15.25 -9.60
N PRO A 16 14.80 14.54 -10.76
CA PRO A 16 14.01 13.35 -10.98
C PRO A 16 14.37 12.21 -10.02
N PHE A 17 15.64 12.05 -9.64
CA PHE A 17 16.05 11.07 -8.64
C PHE A 17 15.48 11.39 -7.25
N ALA A 18 15.50 12.65 -6.83
CA ALA A 18 14.90 13.09 -5.57
C ALA A 18 13.39 12.84 -5.55
N GLN A 19 12.70 13.09 -6.66
CA GLN A 19 11.26 12.79 -6.80
C GLN A 19 10.97 11.29 -6.70
N LEU A 20 11.81 10.44 -7.32
CA LEU A 20 11.67 8.98 -7.23
C LEU A 20 11.82 8.50 -5.78
N VAL A 21 12.86 8.98 -5.08
CA VAL A 21 13.09 8.65 -3.66
C VAL A 21 11.95 9.16 -2.79
N ALA A 22 11.45 10.37 -3.05
CA ALA A 22 10.32 10.93 -2.31
C ALA A 22 9.03 10.12 -2.52
N ASN A 23 8.76 9.65 -3.74
CA ASN A 23 7.59 8.82 -4.04
C ASN A 23 7.71 7.43 -3.41
N THR A 24 8.89 6.80 -3.46
CA THR A 24 9.15 5.55 -2.75
C THR A 24 8.99 5.73 -1.23
N ARG A 25 9.50 6.82 -0.65
CA ARG A 25 9.33 7.11 0.77
C ARG A 25 7.86 7.28 1.15
N LYS A 26 7.07 7.97 0.34
CA LYS A 26 5.64 8.14 0.59
C LYS A 26 4.90 6.79 0.63
N SER A 27 5.26 5.85 -0.25
CA SER A 27 4.64 4.52 -0.24
C SER A 27 5.09 3.67 0.95
N GLU A 28 6.35 3.79 1.38
CA GLU A 28 6.87 3.17 2.62
C GLU A 28 6.10 3.67 3.86
N VAL A 29 6.01 4.99 4.04
CA VAL A 29 5.33 5.60 5.19
C VAL A 29 3.85 5.21 5.20
N LYS A 30 3.19 5.16 4.04
CA LYS A 30 1.80 4.70 3.94
C LYS A 30 1.64 3.26 4.42
N GLN A 31 2.55 2.36 4.07
CA GLN A 31 2.50 0.96 4.54
C GLN A 31 2.69 0.87 6.06
N ILE A 32 3.62 1.64 6.62
CA ILE A 32 3.88 1.69 8.06
C ILE A 32 2.63 2.17 8.81
N LEU A 33 1.96 3.22 8.31
CA LEU A 33 0.74 3.75 8.92
C LEU A 33 -0.41 2.74 8.95
N ILE A 34 -0.58 1.93 7.89
CA ILE A 34 -1.63 0.89 7.84
C ILE A 34 -1.37 -0.18 8.90
N ILE A 35 -0.13 -0.65 9.02
CA ILE A 35 0.25 -1.66 10.02
C ILE A 35 0.08 -1.10 11.43
N TYR A 36 0.48 0.15 11.67
CA TYR A 36 0.32 0.82 12.95
C TYR A 36 -1.16 0.99 13.33
N ALA A 37 -2.01 1.38 12.38
CA ALA A 37 -3.46 1.45 12.59
C ALA A 37 -4.04 0.07 12.97
N GLY A 38 -3.57 -1.01 12.31
CA GLY A 38 -3.95 -2.38 12.67
C GLY A 38 -3.60 -2.73 14.12
N PHE A 39 -2.37 -2.45 14.55
CA PHE A 39 -1.98 -2.68 15.94
C PHE A 39 -2.75 -1.80 16.93
N LEU A 40 -3.02 -0.54 16.60
CA LEU A 40 -3.83 0.34 17.43
C LEU A 40 -5.25 -0.23 17.63
N THR A 41 -5.90 -0.70 16.56
CA THR A 41 -7.21 -1.34 16.67
C THR A 41 -7.19 -2.61 17.52
N TYR A 42 -6.11 -3.39 17.44
CA TYR A 42 -5.94 -4.60 18.23
C TYR A 42 -5.82 -4.30 19.73
N ILE A 43 -5.03 -3.28 20.10
CA ILE A 43 -4.93 -2.81 21.49
C ILE A 43 -6.30 -2.32 21.99
N LEU A 44 -7.02 -1.56 21.17
CA LEU A 44 -8.34 -1.01 21.53
C LEU A 44 -9.38 -2.11 21.77
N MET A 45 -9.27 -3.26 21.11
CA MET A 45 -10.10 -4.45 21.36
C MET A 45 -9.67 -5.24 22.62
N GLY A 46 -8.70 -4.74 23.39
CA GLY A 46 -8.21 -5.37 24.62
C GLY A 46 -7.13 -6.43 24.38
N GLY A 47 -6.53 -6.49 23.19
CA GLY A 47 -5.45 -7.42 22.87
C GLY A 47 -4.11 -7.02 23.51
N MET A 48 -3.34 -8.01 23.99
CA MET A 48 -1.98 -7.80 24.48
C MET A 48 -1.00 -7.88 23.31
N LEU A 49 -0.26 -6.79 23.06
CA LEU A 49 0.78 -6.77 22.03
C LEU A 49 1.99 -7.60 22.49
N SER A 50 2.07 -8.82 21.97
CA SER A 50 3.26 -9.67 22.04
C SER A 50 3.94 -9.74 20.67
N ALA A 51 5.25 -10.02 20.67
CA ALA A 51 6.03 -10.20 19.44
C ALA A 51 5.40 -11.26 18.51
N GLU A 52 4.83 -12.33 19.08
CA GLU A 52 4.12 -13.37 18.34
C GLU A 52 2.97 -12.79 17.49
N THR A 53 2.08 -12.02 18.12
CA THR A 53 0.94 -11.38 17.45
C THR A 53 1.40 -10.36 16.41
N ALA A 54 2.49 -9.63 16.68
CA ALA A 54 3.04 -8.66 15.74
C ALA A 54 3.58 -9.33 14.46
N PHE A 55 4.38 -10.38 14.62
CA PHE A 55 4.92 -11.13 13.48
C PHE A 55 3.82 -11.83 12.68
N ALA A 56 2.82 -12.42 13.36
CA ALA A 56 1.67 -13.03 12.72
C ALA A 56 0.88 -12.02 11.89
N THR A 57 0.53 -10.86 12.47
CA THR A 57 -0.21 -9.80 11.77
C THR A 57 0.54 -9.29 10.53
N ILE A 58 1.86 -9.06 10.62
CA ILE A 58 2.68 -8.65 9.47
C ILE A 58 2.68 -9.72 8.38
N ALA A 59 2.81 -10.99 8.75
CA ALA A 59 2.77 -12.11 7.80
C ALA A 59 1.41 -12.17 7.07
N TYR A 60 0.30 -12.04 7.79
CA TYR A 60 -1.04 -11.99 7.21
C TYR A 60 -1.20 -10.81 6.25
N PHE A 61 -0.75 -9.61 6.64
CA PHE A 61 -0.80 -8.44 5.75
C PHE A 61 0.00 -8.65 4.47
N ASN A 62 1.15 -9.33 4.51
CA ASN A 62 1.95 -9.61 3.32
C ASN A 62 1.25 -10.55 2.33
N VAL A 63 0.56 -11.59 2.83
CA VAL A 63 -0.23 -12.50 1.97
C VAL A 63 -1.46 -11.78 1.41
N MET A 64 -2.17 -11.03 2.25
CA MET A 64 -3.39 -10.32 1.88
C MET A 64 -3.13 -9.21 0.86
N ARG A 65 -1.95 -8.56 0.91
CA ARG A 65 -1.57 -7.44 0.03
C ARG A 65 -1.69 -7.79 -1.46
N TRP A 66 -1.25 -8.99 -1.85
CA TRP A 66 -1.35 -9.43 -3.25
C TRP A 66 -2.79 -9.65 -3.71
N SER A 67 -3.63 -10.21 -2.83
CA SER A 67 -5.06 -10.40 -3.12
C SER A 67 -5.79 -9.06 -3.20
N MET A 68 -5.53 -8.15 -2.26
CA MET A 68 -6.14 -6.82 -2.24
C MET A 68 -5.72 -5.96 -3.43
N ALA A 69 -4.45 -6.03 -3.87
CA ALA A 69 -3.98 -5.24 -4.99
C ALA A 69 -4.64 -5.63 -6.32
N ARG A 70 -5.11 -6.88 -6.46
CA ARG A 70 -5.62 -7.42 -7.72
C ARG A 70 -7.12 -7.68 -7.73
N ASN A 71 -7.63 -8.37 -6.71
CA ASN A 71 -9.03 -8.83 -6.68
C ASN A 71 -9.98 -7.72 -6.24
N VAL A 72 -9.56 -6.80 -5.36
CA VAL A 72 -10.44 -5.73 -4.87
C VAL A 72 -10.77 -4.69 -5.95
N PRO A 73 -9.80 -4.16 -6.73
CA PRO A 73 -10.13 -3.27 -7.85
C PRO A 73 -11.01 -3.96 -8.90
N LEU A 74 -10.72 -5.24 -9.19
CA LEU A 74 -11.51 -6.03 -10.13
C LEU A 74 -12.97 -6.18 -9.67
N ALA A 75 -13.18 -6.50 -8.40
CA ALA A 75 -14.52 -6.62 -7.83
C ALA A 75 -15.28 -5.29 -7.86
N ILE A 76 -14.61 -4.17 -7.54
CA ILE A 76 -15.22 -2.83 -7.61
C ILE A 76 -15.59 -2.48 -9.05
N ALA A 77 -14.72 -2.78 -10.02
CA ALA A 77 -15.00 -2.55 -11.44
C ALA A 77 -16.23 -3.35 -11.89
N ALA A 78 -16.27 -4.65 -11.59
CA ALA A 78 -17.40 -5.52 -11.93
C ALA A 78 -18.72 -5.03 -11.30
N LEU A 79 -18.68 -4.60 -10.03
CA LEU A 79 -19.86 -4.01 -9.37
C LEU A 79 -20.28 -2.69 -10.02
N SER A 80 -19.32 -1.85 -10.41
CA SER A 80 -19.61 -0.58 -11.07
C SER A 80 -20.30 -0.79 -12.42
N GLU A 81 -19.87 -1.78 -13.20
CA GLU A 81 -20.49 -2.16 -14.46
C GLU A 81 -21.88 -2.72 -14.24
N LEU A 82 -22.06 -3.59 -13.24
CA LEU A 82 -23.36 -4.18 -12.90
C LEU A 82 -24.38 -3.10 -12.50
N ILE A 83 -23.98 -2.12 -11.67
CA ILE A 83 -24.85 -1.00 -11.29
C ILE A 83 -25.28 -0.19 -12.52
N VAL A 84 -24.36 0.08 -13.43
CA VAL A 84 -24.65 0.81 -14.68
C VAL A 84 -25.59 -0.01 -15.57
N ILE A 85 -25.42 -1.32 -15.66
CA ILE A 85 -26.32 -2.21 -16.42
C ILE A 85 -27.74 -2.19 -15.84
N ILE A 86 -27.89 -2.35 -14.52
CA ILE A 86 -29.21 -2.32 -13.86
C ILE A 86 -29.91 -0.98 -14.13
N LYS A 87 -29.19 0.13 -13.99
CA LYS A 87 -29.74 1.47 -14.22
C LYS A 87 -30.20 1.70 -15.67
N ARG A 88 -29.61 0.99 -16.64
CA ARG A 88 -30.01 1.06 -18.07
C ARG A 88 -31.24 0.20 -18.38
N ILE A 89 -31.49 -0.88 -17.64
CA ILE A 89 -32.63 -1.78 -17.86
C ILE A 89 -33.91 -1.27 -17.17
N GLN A 90 -33.77 -0.50 -16.10
CA GLN A 90 -34.89 0.06 -15.35
C GLN A 90 -35.61 1.23 -16.09
N ILE A 91 -34.99 1.76 -17.16
CA ILE A 91 -35.58 2.77 -18.07
C ILE A 91 -36.30 2.04 -19.19
#